data_AF-A0A7X1IX04-F1
#
_entry.id   AF-A0A7X1IX04-F1
#
_cell.length_a   1.000
_cell.length_b   1.000
_cell.length_c   1.000
_cell.angle_alpha   90.00
_cell.angle_beta   90.00
_cell.angle_gamma   90.00
#
_symmetry.space_group_name_H-M   'P 1'
#
loop_
_entity.id
_entity.type
_entity.pdbx_description
1 polymer ?
#
loop_
_entity_poly.entity_id
_entity_poly.type
_entity_poly.pdbx_seq_one_letter_code
_entity_poly.pdbx_strand_id
1 'polypeptide(L)'
;MNIHTNITPTKARRSTGGKNMAPRDLIAYTFDKAGKRKDDAVRAVIDAAEHNAALTEYLISEGAKSAIGILIRSDNAKIFNDDIHADVSKPRVQMQQAPLVSPAQKRRLERAATSVLRLLEAVLPNGTLMADAKRPDIEHAIGVYEPQARDMWQKANFYKTVLRELPAGKAVSDEFDNAALTALYNASRAV
;
A
#
# COMPACT_ATOMS: atom_id res chain seq x y z
N MET A 1 19.05 -61.91 27.48
CA MET A 1 18.33 -61.02 26.54
C MET A 1 18.00 -59.73 27.25
N ASN A 2 18.49 -58.60 26.74
CA ASN A 2 17.88 -57.27 26.79
C ASN A 2 18.78 -56.32 25.98
N ILE A 3 18.31 -55.94 24.79
CA ILE A 3 18.97 -54.98 23.92
C ILE A 3 18.41 -53.61 24.30
N HIS A 4 19.23 -52.76 24.90
CA HIS A 4 18.90 -51.35 25.11
C HIS A 4 19.49 -50.52 23.96
N THR A 5 18.59 -50.00 23.13
CA THR A 5 18.86 -49.07 22.03
C THR A 5 19.08 -47.66 22.58
N ASN A 6 20.33 -47.23 22.72
CA ASN A 6 20.64 -45.81 22.89
C ASN A 6 20.82 -45.15 21.53
N ILE A 7 19.72 -44.60 21.02
CA ILE A 7 19.71 -43.66 19.90
C ILE A 7 20.33 -42.36 20.41
N THR A 8 21.60 -42.12 20.07
CA THR A 8 22.24 -40.81 20.25
C THR A 8 21.42 -39.75 19.51
N PRO A 9 21.04 -38.63 20.16
CA PRO A 9 20.47 -37.50 19.43
C PRO A 9 21.60 -36.89 18.59
N THR A 10 21.54 -37.09 17.28
CA THR A 10 22.35 -36.34 16.33
C THR A 10 22.01 -34.86 16.52
N LYS A 11 22.89 -34.13 17.20
CA LYS A 11 22.88 -32.67 17.25
C LYS A 11 22.77 -32.17 15.82
N ALA A 12 21.58 -31.72 15.43
CA ALA A 12 21.41 -30.91 14.25
C ALA A 12 22.41 -29.75 14.35
N ARG A 13 23.39 -29.72 13.44
CA ARG A 13 24.30 -28.59 13.27
C ARG A 13 23.44 -27.36 12.96
N ARG A 14 23.14 -26.55 13.98
CA ARG A 14 22.68 -25.18 13.78
C ARG A 14 23.81 -24.44 13.10
N SER A 15 23.68 -24.26 11.79
CA SER A 15 24.55 -23.38 11.00
C SER A 15 24.25 -21.93 11.41
N THR A 16 25.01 -21.44 12.38
CA THR A 16 25.03 -20.03 12.81
C THR A 16 25.88 -19.15 11.87
N GLY A 17 26.25 -19.63 10.67
CA GLY A 17 27.22 -18.96 9.81
C GLY A 17 26.73 -17.70 9.09
N GLY A 18 25.43 -17.59 8.79
CA GLY A 18 24.94 -16.56 7.85
C GLY A 18 24.49 -15.22 8.45
N LYS A 19 24.36 -15.09 9.78
CA LYS A 19 23.77 -13.88 10.38
C LYS A 19 24.72 -12.67 10.45
N ASN A 20 26.03 -12.91 10.39
CA ASN A 20 27.07 -11.87 10.55
C ASN A 20 27.97 -11.74 9.32
N MET A 21 27.63 -12.37 8.19
CA MET A 21 28.42 -12.26 6.95
C MET A 21 28.16 -10.91 6.28
N ALA A 22 29.20 -10.33 5.68
CA ALA A 22 29.03 -9.15 4.86
C ALA A 22 28.10 -9.46 3.68
N PRO A 23 27.26 -8.51 3.22
CA PRO A 23 26.26 -8.76 2.18
C PRO A 23 26.81 -9.41 0.90
N ARG A 24 28.02 -9.03 0.47
CA ARG A 24 28.69 -9.64 -0.69
C ARG A 24 29.03 -11.11 -0.48
N ASP A 25 29.56 -11.45 0.70
CA ASP A 25 29.95 -12.82 1.03
C ASP A 25 28.72 -13.70 1.23
N LEU A 26 27.63 -13.12 1.75
CA LEU A 26 26.35 -13.81 1.88
C LEU A 26 25.75 -14.13 0.51
N ILE A 27 25.81 -13.19 -0.45
CA ILE A 27 25.42 -13.44 -1.85
C ILE A 27 26.26 -14.57 -2.43
N ALA A 28 27.60 -14.48 -2.36
CA ALA A 28 28.49 -15.52 -2.89
C ALA A 28 28.20 -16.90 -2.28
N TYR A 29 27.99 -16.95 -0.96
CA TYR A 29 27.63 -18.17 -0.24
C TYR A 29 26.27 -18.74 -0.68
N THR A 30 25.25 -17.89 -0.89
CA THR A 30 23.95 -18.35 -1.38
C THR A 30 24.01 -18.88 -2.81
N PHE A 31 24.83 -18.27 -3.67
CA PHE A 31 25.07 -18.73 -5.03
C PHE A 31 25.78 -20.09 -5.07
N ASP A 32 26.80 -20.29 -4.24
CA ASP A 32 27.53 -21.57 -4.15
C ASP A 32 26.63 -22.71 -3.64
N LYS A 33 25.74 -22.39 -2.70
CA LYS A 33 24.83 -23.36 -2.08
C LYS A 33 23.61 -23.73 -2.95
N ALA A 34 23.12 -22.81 -3.79
CA ALA A 34 21.92 -23.02 -4.61
C ALA A 34 22.15 -23.87 -5.88
N GLY A 35 23.40 -24.23 -6.18
CA GLY A 35 23.75 -25.09 -7.31
C GLY A 35 23.83 -24.35 -8.66
N LYS A 36 24.02 -25.10 -9.76
CA LYS A 36 24.40 -24.54 -11.08
C LYS A 36 23.28 -23.77 -11.82
N ARG A 37 22.05 -23.75 -11.30
CA ARG A 37 20.91 -23.10 -11.97
C ARG A 37 20.77 -21.67 -11.46
N LYS A 38 20.91 -20.71 -12.38
CA LYS A 38 20.92 -19.27 -12.06
C LYS A 38 19.62 -18.82 -11.38
N ASP A 39 18.47 -19.34 -11.80
CA ASP A 39 17.17 -18.93 -11.26
C ASP A 39 16.98 -19.38 -9.80
N ASP A 40 17.46 -20.57 -9.46
CA ASP A 40 17.41 -21.11 -8.10
C ASP A 40 18.36 -20.35 -7.16
N ALA A 41 19.52 -19.92 -7.68
CA ALA A 41 20.45 -19.07 -6.94
C ALA A 41 19.89 -17.67 -6.68
N VAL A 42 19.19 -17.08 -7.65
CA VAL A 42 18.53 -15.78 -7.46
C VAL A 42 17.41 -15.88 -6.42
N ARG A 43 16.59 -16.92 -6.45
CA ARG A 43 15.55 -17.16 -5.43
C ARG A 43 16.16 -17.34 -4.03
N ALA A 44 17.24 -18.11 -3.91
CA ALA A 44 17.92 -18.29 -2.64
C ALA A 44 18.52 -16.99 -2.06
N VAL A 45 18.96 -16.05 -2.91
CA VAL A 45 19.43 -14.72 -2.47
C VAL A 45 18.26 -13.86 -1.98
N ILE A 46 17.11 -13.94 -2.66
CA ILE A 46 15.88 -13.22 -2.26
C ILE A 46 15.40 -13.74 -0.90
N ASP A 47 15.28 -15.05 -0.73
CA ASP A 47 14.89 -15.68 0.54
C ASP A 47 15.88 -15.34 1.68
N ALA A 48 17.17 -15.22 1.37
CA ALA A 48 18.18 -14.80 2.35
C ALA A 48 18.07 -13.30 2.72
N ALA A 49 17.66 -12.45 1.78
CA ALA A 49 17.45 -11.03 2.00
C ALA A 49 16.22 -10.75 2.87
N GLU A 50 15.13 -11.53 2.72
CA GLU A 50 13.93 -11.44 3.57
C GLU A 50 14.22 -11.61 5.07
N HIS A 51 15.32 -12.29 5.40
CA HIS A 51 15.73 -12.56 6.77
C HIS A 51 17.01 -11.83 7.20
N ASN A 52 17.55 -10.94 6.35
CA ASN A 52 18.77 -10.16 6.63
C ASN A 52 18.67 -8.73 6.09
N ALA A 53 18.42 -7.76 6.99
CA ALA A 53 18.23 -6.35 6.66
C ALA A 53 19.46 -5.72 5.96
N ALA A 54 20.68 -6.06 6.39
CA ALA A 54 21.90 -5.53 5.79
C ALA A 54 22.10 -6.01 4.33
N LEU A 55 21.67 -7.23 4.03
CA LEU A 55 21.67 -7.74 2.66
C LEU A 55 20.62 -7.04 1.79
N THR A 56 19.43 -6.81 2.35
CA THR A 56 18.35 -6.08 1.65
C THR A 56 18.76 -4.66 1.27
N GLU A 57 19.30 -3.89 2.20
CA GLU A 57 19.77 -2.52 1.93
C GLU A 57 20.88 -2.49 0.88
N TYR A 58 21.81 -3.44 0.95
CA TYR A 58 22.90 -3.56 -0.02
C TYR A 58 22.37 -3.84 -1.44
N LEU A 59 21.44 -4.79 -1.62
CA LEU A 59 20.85 -5.13 -2.91
C LEU A 59 20.05 -3.97 -3.52
N ILE A 60 19.31 -3.22 -2.70
CA ILE A 60 18.58 -2.03 -3.15
C ILE A 60 19.56 -0.96 -3.65
N SER A 61 20.66 -0.73 -2.91
CA SER A 61 21.65 0.29 -3.27
C SER A 61 22.38 -0.03 -4.58
N GLU A 62 22.78 -1.28 -4.80
CA GLU A 62 23.45 -1.71 -6.03
C GLU A 62 22.48 -1.79 -7.22
N GLY A 63 21.22 -2.20 -6.97
CA GLY A 63 20.16 -2.15 -7.98
C GLY A 63 19.90 -0.74 -8.49
N ALA A 64 19.84 0.25 -7.59
CA ALA A 64 19.68 1.65 -7.94
C ALA A 64 20.87 2.20 -8.76
N LYS A 65 22.11 1.88 -8.38
CA LYS A 65 23.31 2.26 -9.15
C LYS A 65 23.31 1.65 -10.55
N SER A 66 22.91 0.38 -10.67
CA SER A 66 22.83 -0.32 -11.95
C SER A 66 21.76 0.30 -12.87
N ALA A 67 20.58 0.62 -12.33
CA ALA A 67 19.49 1.24 -13.09
C ALA A 67 19.87 2.62 -13.64
N ILE A 68 20.55 3.46 -12.84
CA ILE A 68 21.10 4.74 -13.30
C ILE A 68 22.13 4.52 -14.40
N GLY A 69 23.03 3.53 -14.26
CA GLY A 69 23.99 3.18 -15.29
C GLY A 69 23.35 2.71 -16.61
N ILE A 70 22.22 1.99 -16.54
CA ILE A 70 21.46 1.58 -17.73
C ILE A 70 20.84 2.79 -18.43
N LEU A 71 20.23 3.72 -17.68
CA LEU A 71 19.66 4.96 -18.22
C LEU A 71 20.73 5.80 -18.94
N ILE A 72 21.89 6.00 -18.32
CA ILE A 72 23.01 6.73 -18.93
C ILE A 72 23.46 6.04 -20.22
N ARG A 73 23.57 4.71 -20.24
CA ARG A 73 23.96 3.95 -21.44
C ARG A 73 22.89 4.02 -22.54
N SER A 74 21.60 3.96 -22.21
CA SER A 74 20.54 4.05 -23.23
C SER A 74 20.45 5.45 -23.83
N ASP A 75 20.65 6.49 -23.02
CA ASP A 75 20.65 7.87 -23.47
C ASP A 75 21.85 8.14 -24.38
N ASN A 76 23.04 7.68 -23.96
CA ASN A 76 24.23 7.76 -24.80
C ASN A 76 24.06 7.00 -26.13
N ALA A 77 23.48 5.79 -26.10
CA ALA A 77 23.22 5.01 -27.31
C ALA A 77 22.25 5.73 -28.27
N LYS A 78 21.22 6.42 -27.76
CA LYS A 78 20.35 7.26 -28.60
C LYS A 78 21.10 8.43 -29.23
N ILE A 79 21.94 9.12 -28.44
CA ILE A 79 22.72 10.27 -28.93
C ILE A 79 23.68 9.87 -30.05
N PHE A 80 24.37 8.74 -29.91
CA PHE A 80 25.30 8.26 -30.94
C PHE A 80 24.61 7.67 -32.17
N ASN A 81 23.37 7.18 -32.05
CA ASN A 81 22.61 6.65 -33.18
C ASN A 81 21.84 7.72 -33.96
N ASP A 82 21.40 8.80 -33.29
CA ASP A 82 20.54 9.81 -33.90
C ASP A 82 21.32 11.05 -34.43
N ASP A 83 22.55 11.30 -33.97
CA ASP A 83 23.38 12.43 -34.45
C ASP A 83 24.88 12.09 -34.56
N ILE A 84 25.38 11.96 -35.79
CA ILE A 84 26.78 11.59 -36.13
C ILE A 84 27.79 12.69 -35.74
N HIS A 85 27.34 13.91 -35.43
CA HIS A 85 28.20 15.04 -35.04
C HIS A 85 28.12 15.41 -33.55
N ALA A 86 27.58 14.53 -32.71
CA ALA A 86 27.45 14.76 -31.28
C ALA A 86 28.83 14.95 -30.58
N ASP A 87 29.18 16.20 -30.29
CA ASP A 87 30.40 16.59 -29.57
C ASP A 87 30.26 16.34 -28.06
N VAL A 88 30.89 15.28 -27.57
CA VAL A 88 30.95 14.85 -26.17
C VAL A 88 31.84 15.73 -25.28
N SER A 89 32.59 16.69 -25.83
CA SER A 89 33.52 17.54 -25.07
C SER A 89 32.85 18.75 -24.39
N LYS A 90 31.62 19.10 -24.78
CA LYS A 90 30.89 20.21 -24.18
C LYS A 90 30.30 19.79 -22.84
N PRO A 91 30.64 20.46 -21.71
CA PRO A 91 29.97 20.22 -20.45
C PRO A 91 28.49 20.52 -20.66
N ARG A 92 27.65 19.50 -20.59
CA ARG A 92 26.21 19.71 -20.59
C ARG A 92 25.89 20.59 -19.39
N VAL A 93 25.13 21.66 -19.62
CA VAL A 93 24.42 22.40 -18.58
C VAL A 93 23.84 21.34 -17.66
N GLN A 94 24.19 21.36 -16.37
CA GLN A 94 23.59 20.46 -15.38
C GLN A 94 22.09 20.51 -15.61
N MET A 95 21.54 19.47 -16.22
CA MET A 95 20.09 19.33 -16.34
C MET A 95 19.65 19.29 -14.88
N GLN A 96 19.08 20.38 -14.40
CA GLN A 96 18.44 20.40 -13.09
C GLN A 96 17.56 19.17 -13.07
N GLN A 97 17.86 18.25 -12.14
CA GLN A 97 17.12 17.01 -12.00
C GLN A 97 15.66 17.40 -11.96
N ALA A 98 14.91 17.06 -13.01
CA ALA A 98 13.48 17.26 -13.00
C ALA A 98 12.98 16.53 -11.75
N PRO A 99 12.24 17.20 -10.86
CA PRO A 99 11.77 16.53 -9.66
C PRO A 99 11.00 15.29 -10.10
N LEU A 100 11.36 14.13 -9.52
CA LEU A 100 10.78 12.81 -9.83
C LEU A 100 9.24 12.80 -9.76
N VAL A 101 8.68 13.80 -9.08
CA VAL A 101 7.25 14.06 -8.94
C VAL A 101 7.00 15.54 -9.27
N SER A 102 6.14 15.81 -10.25
CA SER A 102 5.74 17.18 -10.58
C SER A 102 5.11 17.88 -9.35
N PRO A 103 5.22 19.21 -9.21
CA PRO A 103 4.59 19.95 -8.10
C PRO A 103 3.07 19.68 -7.97
N ALA A 104 2.39 19.44 -9.10
CA ALA A 104 0.98 19.07 -9.12
C ALA A 104 0.72 17.66 -8.55
N GLN A 105 1.57 16.69 -8.88
CA GLN A 105 1.50 15.34 -8.29
C GLN A 105 1.86 15.36 -6.81
N LYS A 106 2.85 16.16 -6.38
CA LYS A 106 3.21 16.30 -4.97
C LYS A 106 2.03 16.82 -4.14
N ARG A 107 1.33 17.86 -4.60
CA ARG A 107 0.12 18.37 -3.93
C ARG A 107 -1.02 17.36 -3.88
N ARG A 108 -1.19 16.53 -4.92
CA ARG A 108 -2.18 15.45 -4.92
C ARG A 108 -1.83 14.36 -3.91
N LEU A 109 -0.55 13.97 -3.85
CA LEU A 109 -0.02 13.02 -2.87
C LEU A 109 -0.17 13.54 -1.44
N GLU A 110 0.16 14.81 -1.18
CA GLU A 110 0.00 15.44 0.13
C GLU A 110 -1.47 15.47 0.58
N ARG A 111 -2.39 15.80 -0.33
CA ARG A 111 -3.84 15.76 -0.04
C ARG A 111 -4.31 14.34 0.23
N ALA A 112 -3.91 13.38 -0.59
CA ALA A 112 -4.25 11.98 -0.39
C ALA A 112 -3.69 11.44 0.93
N ALA A 113 -2.43 11.74 1.24
CA ALA A 113 -1.79 11.36 2.49
C ALA A 113 -2.49 11.98 3.69
N THR A 114 -2.86 13.26 3.64
CA THR A 114 -3.60 13.92 4.72
C THR A 114 -4.96 13.26 4.96
N SER A 115 -5.69 12.93 3.89
CA SER A 115 -6.97 12.23 4.00
C SER A 115 -6.82 10.81 4.55
N VAL A 116 -5.78 10.09 4.15
CA VAL A 116 -5.50 8.73 4.65
C VAL A 116 -5.06 8.76 6.12
N LEU A 117 -4.20 9.70 6.51
CA LEU A 117 -3.77 9.86 7.90
C LEU A 117 -4.96 10.13 8.82
N ARG A 118 -5.89 11.00 8.41
CA ARG A 118 -7.14 11.24 9.15
C ARG A 118 -8.03 10.01 9.27
N LEU A 119 -8.04 9.14 8.25
CA LEU A 119 -8.79 7.88 8.32
C LEU A 119 -8.16 6.89 9.30
N LEU A 120 -6.83 6.87 9.40
CA LEU A 120 -6.11 5.99 10.33
C LEU A 120 -6.29 6.40 11.80
N GLU A 121 -6.57 7.68 12.06
CA GLU A 121 -6.91 8.21 13.39
C GLU A 121 -8.34 7.87 13.85
N ALA A 122 -9.20 7.38 12.96
CA ALA A 122 -10.58 7.06 13.30
C ALA A 122 -10.68 5.84 14.22
N VAL A 123 -11.58 5.89 15.21
CA VAL A 123 -11.87 4.74 16.08
C VAL A 123 -13.13 4.05 15.58
N LEU A 124 -13.03 2.75 15.34
CA LEU A 124 -14.14 1.90 14.90
C LEU A 124 -15.16 1.66 16.03
N PRO A 125 -16.39 1.21 15.72
CA PRO A 125 -17.45 0.99 16.72
C PRO A 125 -17.09 0.05 17.87
N ASN A 126 -16.14 -0.86 17.62
CA ASN A 126 -15.63 -1.80 18.61
C ASN A 126 -14.47 -1.23 19.46
N GLY A 127 -14.12 0.04 19.30
CA GLY A 127 -13.05 0.72 20.04
C GLY A 127 -11.66 0.55 19.43
N THR A 128 -11.52 -0.20 18.34
CA THR A 128 -10.23 -0.41 17.66
C THR A 128 -9.88 0.81 16.80
N LEU A 129 -8.65 1.30 16.91
CA LEU A 129 -8.14 2.35 16.01
C LEU A 129 -8.05 1.80 14.58
N MET A 130 -8.48 2.57 13.58
CA MET A 130 -8.46 2.14 12.18
C MET A 130 -7.04 1.79 11.70
N ALA A 131 -6.01 2.41 12.27
CA ALA A 131 -4.61 2.04 12.03
C ALA A 131 -4.25 0.61 12.46
N ASP A 132 -4.91 0.07 13.49
CA ASP A 132 -4.66 -1.26 14.06
C ASP A 132 -5.73 -2.28 13.68
N ALA A 133 -6.73 -1.86 12.90
CA ALA A 133 -7.89 -2.65 12.55
C ALA A 133 -7.53 -3.86 11.68
N LYS A 134 -8.03 -5.03 12.06
CA LYS A 134 -7.98 -6.25 11.23
C LYS A 134 -9.24 -6.34 10.40
N ARG A 135 -9.22 -7.25 9.41
CA ARG A 135 -10.36 -7.52 8.53
C ARG A 135 -11.71 -7.70 9.30
N PRO A 136 -11.79 -8.44 10.42
CA PRO A 136 -13.03 -8.57 11.17
C PRO A 136 -13.53 -7.26 11.81
N ASP A 137 -12.62 -6.38 12.24
CA ASP A 137 -12.99 -5.08 12.82
C ASP A 137 -13.63 -4.17 11.76
N ILE A 138 -13.09 -4.21 10.54
CA ILE A 138 -13.62 -3.47 9.38
C ILE A 138 -14.98 -4.05 8.95
N GLU A 139 -15.10 -5.37 8.86
CA GLU A 139 -16.37 -6.04 8.52
C GLU A 139 -17.46 -5.74 9.57
N HIS A 140 -17.09 -5.71 10.86
CA HIS A 140 -17.98 -5.28 11.93
C HIS A 140 -18.40 -3.81 11.79
N ALA A 141 -17.44 -2.91 11.52
CA ALA A 141 -17.73 -1.49 11.31
C ALA A 141 -18.67 -1.27 10.13
N ILE A 142 -18.46 -1.97 9.01
CA ILE A 142 -19.37 -1.94 7.85
C ILE A 142 -20.77 -2.40 8.27
N GLY A 143 -20.88 -3.54 8.97
CA GLY A 143 -22.16 -4.07 9.44
C GLY A 143 -22.91 -3.14 10.39
N VAL A 144 -22.20 -2.34 11.20
CA VAL A 144 -22.80 -1.35 12.11
C VAL A 144 -23.22 -0.08 11.38
N TYR A 145 -22.34 0.45 10.50
CA TYR A 145 -22.58 1.75 9.85
C TYR A 145 -23.47 1.66 8.61
N GLU A 146 -23.48 0.54 7.88
CA GLU A 146 -24.29 0.40 6.66
C GLU A 146 -25.80 0.56 6.92
N PRO A 147 -26.41 -0.09 7.94
CA PRO A 147 -27.81 0.14 8.28
C PRO A 147 -28.08 1.59 8.72
N GLN A 148 -27.16 2.18 9.49
CA GLN A 148 -27.29 3.56 9.97
C GLN A 148 -27.21 4.57 8.82
N ALA A 149 -26.27 4.38 7.89
CA ALA A 149 -26.13 5.21 6.69
C ALA A 149 -27.39 5.11 5.81
N ARG A 150 -27.94 3.91 5.66
CA ARG A 150 -29.19 3.68 4.92
C ARG A 150 -30.38 4.38 5.59
N ASP A 151 -30.50 4.30 6.91
CA ASP A 151 -31.55 4.99 7.68
C ASP A 151 -31.39 6.51 7.58
N MET A 152 -30.17 7.04 7.73
CA MET A 152 -29.90 8.47 7.57
C MET A 152 -30.24 8.98 6.17
N TRP A 153 -29.93 8.19 5.14
CA TRP A 153 -30.28 8.52 3.76
C TRP A 153 -31.80 8.55 3.54
N GLN A 154 -32.53 7.56 4.08
CA GLN A 154 -33.99 7.52 4.03
C GLN A 154 -34.62 8.73 4.75
N LYS A 155 -34.12 9.06 5.95
CA LYS A 155 -34.56 10.25 6.68
C LYS A 155 -34.28 11.54 5.92
N ALA A 156 -33.09 11.68 5.32
CA ALA A 156 -32.74 12.85 4.51
C ALA A 156 -33.68 13.00 3.30
N ASN A 157 -33.98 11.91 2.59
CA ASN A 157 -34.94 11.92 1.48
C ASN A 157 -36.36 12.25 1.93
N PHE A 158 -36.79 11.71 3.07
CA PHE A 158 -38.07 12.06 3.69
C PHE A 158 -38.14 13.56 4.00
N TYR A 159 -37.19 14.11 4.74
CA TYR A 159 -37.18 15.54 5.09
C TYR A 159 -37.08 16.45 3.86
N LYS A 160 -36.33 16.05 2.84
CA LYS A 160 -36.25 16.79 1.56
C LYS A 160 -37.60 16.80 0.83
N THR A 161 -38.32 15.68 0.87
CA THR A 161 -39.67 15.57 0.29
C THR A 161 -40.66 16.46 1.05
N VAL A 162 -40.64 16.40 2.38
CA VAL A 162 -41.47 17.28 3.24
C VAL A 162 -41.18 18.75 2.97
N LEU A 163 -39.90 19.15 2.90
CA LEU A 163 -39.52 20.54 2.61
C LEU A 163 -40.00 21.01 1.24
N ARG A 164 -39.98 20.13 0.23
CA ARG A 164 -40.45 20.45 -1.13
C ARG A 164 -41.95 20.69 -1.16
N GLU A 165 -42.70 19.96 -0.36
CA GLU A 165 -44.17 20.01 -0.33
C GLU A 165 -44.70 21.01 0.69
N LEU A 166 -43.86 21.47 1.62
CA LEU A 166 -44.19 22.52 2.56
C LEU A 166 -44.32 23.88 1.86
N PRO A 167 -45.48 24.54 1.93
CA PRO A 167 -45.65 25.89 1.39
C PRO A 167 -44.73 26.90 2.09
N ALA A 168 -44.23 27.89 1.34
CA ALA A 168 -43.32 28.89 1.87
C ALA A 168 -43.94 29.66 3.05
N GLY A 169 -43.21 29.71 4.17
CA GLY A 169 -43.63 30.43 5.39
C GLY A 169 -44.61 29.67 6.28
N LYS A 170 -44.94 28.42 5.98
CA LYS A 170 -45.78 27.55 6.83
C LYS A 170 -44.94 26.63 7.71
N ALA A 171 -45.44 26.28 8.89
CA ALA A 171 -44.83 25.26 9.73
C ALA A 171 -45.33 23.86 9.31
N VAL A 172 -44.49 22.85 9.49
CA VAL A 172 -44.82 21.44 9.15
C VAL A 172 -46.04 20.96 9.93
N SER A 173 -46.18 21.38 11.19
CA SER A 173 -47.32 21.04 12.06
C SER A 173 -48.66 21.57 11.55
N ASP A 174 -48.64 22.61 10.73
CA ASP A 174 -49.85 23.30 10.29
C ASP A 174 -50.42 22.69 9.01
N GLU A 175 -49.57 22.04 8.20
CA GLU A 175 -49.94 21.50 6.89
C GLU A 175 -49.87 19.98 6.77
N PHE A 176 -49.11 19.31 7.63
CA PHE A 176 -48.99 17.86 7.57
C PHE A 176 -49.56 17.21 8.83
N ASP A 177 -50.61 16.42 8.64
CA ASP A 177 -51.07 15.48 9.67
C ASP A 177 -50.21 14.20 9.66
N ASN A 178 -50.38 13.38 10.70
CA ASN A 178 -49.63 12.12 10.81
C ASN A 178 -49.88 11.17 9.63
N ALA A 179 -51.06 11.23 9.00
CA ALA A 179 -51.38 10.40 7.85
C ALA A 179 -50.61 10.83 6.61
N ALA A 180 -50.53 12.13 6.33
CA ALA A 180 -49.77 12.72 5.24
C ALA A 180 -48.26 12.48 5.41
N LEU A 181 -47.72 12.68 6.63
CA LEU A 181 -46.30 12.39 6.91
C LEU A 181 -45.98 10.90 6.71
N THR A 182 -46.89 10.01 7.12
CA THR A 182 -46.71 8.56 6.94
C THR A 182 -46.75 8.17 5.46
N ALA A 183 -47.64 8.77 4.66
CA ALA A 183 -47.70 8.56 3.23
C ALA A 183 -46.40 9.02 2.53
N LEU A 184 -45.87 10.18 2.89
CA LEU A 184 -44.61 10.71 2.36
C LEU A 184 -43.41 9.86 2.77
N TYR A 185 -43.39 9.39 4.02
CA TYR A 185 -42.36 8.47 4.50
C TYR A 185 -42.37 7.16 3.69
N ASN A 186 -43.54 6.56 3.45
CA ASN A 186 -43.65 5.34 2.67
C ASN A 186 -43.26 5.54 1.20
N ALA A 187 -43.64 6.67 0.60
CA ALA A 187 -43.23 7.03 -0.75
C ALA A 187 -41.70 7.20 -0.87
N SER A 188 -41.04 7.75 0.16
CA SER A 188 -39.59 7.95 0.19
C SER A 188 -38.75 6.66 0.36
N ARG A 189 -39.37 5.54 0.77
CA ARG A 189 -38.71 4.23 0.89
C ARG A 189 -38.82 3.35 -0.36
N ALA A 190 -39.70 3.69 -1.29
CA ALA A 190 -39.94 2.94 -2.53
C ALA A 190 -38.96 3.26 -3.66
N VAL A 191 -38.02 4.19 -3.41
CA VAL A 191 -36.96 4.67 -4.32
C VAL A 191 -35.60 4.20 -3.81
#